data_AF-A0A015JZ08-F1
#
_entry.id   AF-A0A015JZ08-F1
#
_cell.length_a   1.000
_cell.length_b   1.000
_cell.length_c   1.000
_cell.angle_alpha   90.00
_cell.angle_beta   90.00
_cell.angle_gamma   90.00
#
_symmetry.space_group_name_H-M   'P 1'
#
loop_
_entity.id
_entity.type
_entity.pdbx_description
1 polymer ?
#
loop_
_entity_poly.entity_id
_entity_poly.type
_entity_poly.pdbx_seq_one_letter_code
_entity_poly.pdbx_strand_id
1 'polypeptide(L)'
;MRDESIREFQTLLVDLVRTHETTWELKKPDLHKDSRFHGHGLEDKDRERLFQEHIDDIYQKRLKSYHNLLDQHVQLDTTWLEIQSVIKEDIRSVRLSKNEKLLEELFDKYLIQRIEVAKKEFKELLRENQFVEYRTRMIKLSEDGATDETGTSKEKARALSLEEIHDVLKEDKRYLVLNTMPDVRNELITGYLTNLETPKMTVHQGRE
;
A
#
# COMPACT_ATOMS: atom_id res chain seq x y z
N MET A 1 1.54 8.05 -40.15
CA MET A 1 0.14 8.48 -40.35
C MET A 1 -0.72 8.14 -39.14
N ARG A 2 -1.02 6.86 -38.81
CA ARG A 2 -1.84 6.54 -37.62
C ARG A 2 -1.24 7.02 -36.30
N ASP A 3 0.05 6.77 -36.06
CA ASP A 3 0.72 7.18 -34.81
C ASP A 3 0.78 8.71 -34.62
N GLU A 4 0.80 9.44 -35.73
CA GLU A 4 0.75 10.90 -35.72
C GLU A 4 -0.64 11.39 -35.34
N SER A 5 -1.70 10.84 -35.95
CA SER A 5 -3.09 11.09 -35.54
C SER A 5 -3.35 10.76 -34.07
N ILE A 6 -2.73 9.69 -33.53
CA ILE A 6 -2.82 9.35 -32.10
C ILE A 6 -2.21 10.46 -31.25
N ARG A 7 -1.00 10.93 -31.58
CA ARG A 7 -0.33 12.01 -30.84
C ARG A 7 -1.09 13.34 -30.92
N GLU A 8 -1.61 13.68 -32.09
CA GLU A 8 -2.44 14.87 -32.29
C GLU A 8 -3.72 14.81 -31.45
N PHE A 9 -4.39 13.65 -31.47
CA PHE A 9 -5.60 13.45 -30.66
C PHE A 9 -5.30 13.47 -29.16
N GLN A 10 -4.21 12.85 -28.70
CA GLN A 10 -3.77 12.93 -27.30
C GLN A 10 -3.45 14.38 -26.90
N THR A 11 -2.83 15.17 -27.78
CA THR A 11 -2.58 16.59 -27.54
C THR A 11 -3.88 17.37 -27.41
N LEU A 12 -4.86 17.09 -28.28
CA LEU A 12 -6.21 17.65 -28.18
C LEU A 12 -6.88 17.30 -26.85
N LEU A 13 -6.77 16.05 -26.39
CA LEU A 13 -7.29 15.62 -25.09
C LEU A 13 -6.63 16.37 -23.94
N VAL A 14 -5.30 16.52 -23.96
CA VAL A 14 -4.58 17.33 -22.98
C VAL A 14 -5.11 18.76 -22.96
N ASP A 15 -5.37 19.36 -24.13
CA ASP A 15 -5.81 20.75 -24.24
C ASP A 15 -7.24 20.97 -23.73
N LEU A 16 -8.18 20.11 -24.13
CA LEU A 16 -9.62 20.32 -23.95
C LEU A 16 -10.25 19.49 -22.83
N VAL A 17 -9.61 18.41 -22.37
CA VAL A 17 -10.13 17.51 -21.34
C VAL A 17 -9.27 17.66 -20.08
N ARG A 18 -9.72 18.54 -19.18
CA ARG A 18 -8.97 18.92 -17.96
C ARG A 18 -9.44 18.22 -16.69
N THR A 19 -10.52 17.44 -16.74
CA THR A 19 -11.10 16.72 -15.60
C THR A 19 -11.44 15.29 -15.98
N HIS A 20 -11.40 14.37 -15.01
CA HIS A 20 -11.76 12.96 -15.20
C HIS A 20 -13.27 12.72 -15.01
N GLU A 21 -14.01 13.71 -14.50
CA GLU A 21 -15.47 13.59 -14.26
C GLU A 21 -16.31 13.83 -15.54
N THR A 22 -15.69 13.96 -16.72
CA THR A 22 -16.39 14.17 -18.00
C THR A 22 -16.48 12.88 -18.79
N THR A 23 -17.60 12.67 -19.49
CA THR A 23 -17.82 11.47 -20.32
C THR A 23 -17.52 11.75 -21.79
N TRP A 24 -17.34 10.68 -22.55
CA TRP A 24 -17.09 10.75 -23.99
C TRP A 24 -18.22 11.48 -24.73
N GLU A 25 -19.46 11.15 -24.43
CA GLU A 25 -20.69 11.65 -25.06
C GLU A 25 -20.83 13.16 -24.84
N LEU A 26 -20.51 13.62 -23.63
CA LEU A 26 -20.53 15.04 -23.28
C LEU A 26 -19.45 15.81 -24.01
N LYS A 27 -18.25 15.22 -24.14
CA LYS A 27 -17.07 15.93 -24.61
C LYS A 27 -16.84 15.84 -26.12
N LYS A 28 -17.26 14.74 -26.74
CA LYS A 28 -17.09 14.46 -28.18
C LYS A 28 -17.57 15.58 -29.10
N PRO A 29 -18.73 16.24 -28.88
CA PRO A 29 -19.16 17.35 -29.74
C PRO A 29 -18.18 18.53 -29.76
N ASP A 30 -17.48 18.79 -28.65
CA ASP A 30 -16.45 19.84 -28.61
C ASP A 30 -15.15 19.38 -29.25
N LEU A 31 -14.74 18.13 -29.00
CA LEU A 31 -13.53 17.57 -29.62
C LEU A 31 -13.67 17.54 -31.15
N HIS A 32 -14.86 17.22 -31.67
CA HIS A 32 -15.15 17.16 -33.10
C HIS A 32 -15.04 18.52 -33.82
N LYS A 33 -14.97 19.65 -33.10
CA LYS A 33 -14.77 20.98 -33.72
C LYS A 33 -13.32 21.23 -34.11
N ASP A 34 -12.38 20.50 -33.51
CA ASP A 34 -10.93 20.66 -33.74
C ASP A 34 -10.47 19.74 -34.88
N SER A 35 -9.65 20.26 -35.79
CA SER A 35 -9.16 19.50 -36.95
C SER A 35 -8.35 18.26 -36.56
N ARG A 36 -7.68 18.28 -35.39
CA ARG A 36 -6.91 17.14 -34.86
C ARG A 36 -7.80 15.93 -34.56
N PHE A 37 -9.11 16.13 -34.38
CA PHE A 37 -10.05 15.03 -34.18
C PHE A 37 -10.17 14.16 -35.43
N HIS A 38 -10.11 14.75 -36.63
CA HIS A 38 -10.35 14.06 -37.90
C HIS A 38 -9.11 13.39 -38.48
N GLY A 39 -8.05 13.19 -37.69
CA GLY A 39 -6.82 12.51 -38.11
C GLY A 39 -7.07 11.14 -38.74
N HIS A 40 -6.25 10.80 -39.74
CA HIS A 40 -6.39 9.57 -40.51
C HIS A 40 -6.06 8.31 -39.68
N GLY A 41 -6.80 7.23 -39.90
CA GLY A 41 -6.51 5.92 -39.30
C GLY A 41 -6.90 5.76 -37.84
N LEU A 42 -7.69 6.69 -37.29
CA LEU A 42 -8.41 6.51 -36.03
C LEU A 42 -9.89 6.33 -36.31
N GLU A 43 -10.45 5.24 -35.80
CA GLU A 43 -11.90 5.03 -35.75
C GLU A 43 -12.51 5.71 -34.52
N ASP A 44 -13.83 5.79 -34.45
CA ASP A 44 -14.53 6.38 -33.30
C ASP A 44 -14.23 5.60 -32.01
N LYS A 45 -14.18 4.27 -32.10
CA LYS A 45 -13.79 3.38 -30.99
C LYS A 45 -12.35 3.60 -30.51
N ASP A 46 -11.43 3.87 -31.43
CA ASP A 46 -10.04 4.17 -31.06
C ASP A 46 -9.97 5.49 -30.25
N ARG A 47 -10.71 6.51 -30.68
CA ARG A 47 -10.76 7.81 -29.99
C ARG A 47 -11.40 7.70 -28.63
N GLU A 48 -12.50 6.96 -28.50
CA GLU A 48 -13.16 6.71 -27.23
C GLU A 48 -12.23 5.97 -26.25
N ARG A 49 -11.50 4.95 -26.73
CA ARG A 49 -10.49 4.26 -25.92
C ARG A 49 -9.39 5.22 -25.45
N LEU A 50 -8.80 6.01 -26.36
CA LEU A 50 -7.77 7.00 -26.02
C LEU A 50 -8.29 8.08 -25.06
N PHE A 51 -9.56 8.47 -25.19
CA PHE A 51 -10.22 9.37 -24.27
C PHE A 51 -10.33 8.74 -22.88
N GLN A 52 -10.77 7.49 -22.77
CA GLN A 52 -10.88 6.80 -21.48
C GLN A 52 -9.52 6.63 -20.81
N GLU A 53 -8.48 6.26 -21.57
CA GLU A 53 -7.09 6.19 -21.08
C GLU A 53 -6.64 7.54 -20.50
N HIS A 54 -6.96 8.66 -21.18
CA HIS A 54 -6.63 10.00 -20.69
C HIS A 54 -7.42 10.40 -19.44
N ILE A 55 -8.70 10.03 -19.36
CA ILE A 55 -9.54 10.24 -18.17
C ILE A 55 -8.96 9.48 -16.97
N ASP A 56 -8.58 8.21 -17.17
CA ASP A 56 -7.97 7.37 -16.15
C ASP A 56 -6.63 7.96 -15.69
N ASP A 57 -5.79 8.42 -16.62
CA ASP A 57 -4.52 9.10 -16.31
C ASP A 57 -4.71 10.35 -15.46
N ILE A 58 -5.72 11.18 -15.76
CA ILE A 58 -6.07 12.35 -14.95
C ILE A 58 -6.51 11.92 -13.56
N TYR A 59 -7.37 10.91 -13.46
CA TYR A 59 -7.85 10.38 -12.19
C TYR A 59 -6.69 9.87 -11.34
N GLN A 60 -5.82 9.02 -11.89
CA GLN A 60 -4.67 8.46 -11.16
C GLN A 60 -3.70 9.54 -10.68
N LYS A 61 -3.42 10.57 -11.50
CA LYS A 61 -2.59 11.72 -11.08
C LYS A 61 -3.22 12.51 -9.93
N ARG A 62 -4.54 12.71 -9.96
CA ARG A 62 -5.28 13.41 -8.90
C ARG A 62 -5.37 12.55 -7.63
N LEU A 63 -5.64 11.26 -7.75
CA LEU A 63 -5.67 10.31 -6.65
C LEU A 63 -4.31 10.24 -5.96
N LYS A 64 -3.21 10.16 -6.72
CA LYS A 64 -1.86 10.23 -6.17
C LYS A 64 -1.60 11.55 -5.43
N SER A 65 -2.07 12.67 -5.99
CA SER A 65 -1.94 13.97 -5.33
C SER A 65 -2.73 14.04 -4.02
N TYR A 66 -3.93 13.44 -3.99
CA TYR A 66 -4.73 13.29 -2.78
C TYR A 66 -4.03 12.38 -1.75
N HIS A 67 -3.46 11.25 -2.15
CA HIS A 67 -2.66 10.43 -1.22
C HIS A 67 -1.45 11.20 -0.66
N ASN A 68 -0.77 12.02 -1.47
CA ASN A 68 0.30 12.89 -0.96
C ASN A 68 -0.20 13.93 0.06
N LEU A 69 -1.46 14.37 -0.02
CA LEU A 69 -2.08 15.17 1.03
C LEU A 69 -2.24 14.33 2.30
N LEU A 70 -2.80 13.12 2.18
CA LEU A 70 -3.00 12.24 3.32
C LEU A 70 -1.67 11.88 4.01
N ASP A 71 -0.61 11.60 3.24
CA ASP A 71 0.74 11.32 3.78
C ASP A 71 1.26 12.43 4.72
N GLN A 72 0.84 13.68 4.50
CA GLN A 72 1.29 14.85 5.28
C GLN A 72 0.50 15.05 6.57
N HIS A 73 -0.74 14.58 6.64
CA HIS A 73 -1.67 14.93 7.72
C HIS A 73 -2.29 13.73 8.45
N VAL A 74 -2.13 12.51 7.94
CA VAL A 74 -2.78 11.31 8.45
C VAL A 74 -1.76 10.41 9.18
N GLN A 75 -2.11 10.01 10.39
CA GLN A 75 -1.53 8.88 11.13
C GLN A 75 -2.43 7.64 11.00
N LEU A 76 -1.96 6.48 11.46
CA LEU A 76 -2.69 5.21 11.27
C LEU A 76 -4.02 5.12 12.04
N ASP A 77 -4.20 5.95 13.05
CA ASP A 77 -5.39 6.06 13.92
C ASP A 77 -6.25 7.28 13.59
N THR A 78 -5.83 8.11 12.63
CA THR A 78 -6.60 9.29 12.21
C THR A 78 -7.95 8.88 11.63
N THR A 79 -8.99 9.58 12.03
CA THR A 79 -10.37 9.40 11.58
C THR A 79 -10.74 10.39 10.48
N TRP A 80 -11.79 10.09 9.71
CA TRP A 80 -12.31 10.99 8.70
C TRP A 80 -12.70 12.37 9.28
N LEU A 81 -13.36 12.39 10.44
CA LEU A 81 -13.83 13.62 11.08
C LEU A 81 -12.69 14.58 11.45
N GLU A 82 -11.52 14.05 11.81
CA GLU A 82 -10.35 14.86 12.17
C GLU A 82 -9.71 15.55 10.95
N ILE A 83 -9.78 14.91 9.78
CA ILE A 83 -9.10 15.37 8.57
C ILE A 83 -10.03 16.08 7.57
N GLN A 84 -11.34 15.98 7.78
CA GLN A 84 -12.39 16.50 6.88
C GLN A 84 -12.20 17.98 6.52
N SER A 85 -11.84 18.83 7.49
CA SER A 85 -11.62 20.27 7.27
C SER A 85 -10.43 20.53 6.35
N VAL A 86 -9.31 19.84 6.59
CA VAL A 86 -8.10 19.92 5.76
C VAL A 86 -8.39 19.47 4.33
N ILE A 87 -9.13 18.37 4.18
CA ILE A 87 -9.47 17.79 2.87
C ILE A 87 -10.39 18.72 2.08
N LYS A 88 -11.37 19.36 2.72
CA LYS A 88 -12.31 20.26 2.06
C LYS A 88 -11.66 21.52 1.49
N GLU A 89 -10.59 22.00 2.12
CA GLU A 89 -9.90 23.24 1.73
C GLU A 89 -8.73 22.99 0.77
N ASP A 90 -8.14 21.80 0.75
CA ASP A 90 -6.99 21.50 -0.10
C ASP A 90 -7.36 21.29 -1.58
N ILE A 91 -6.66 22.01 -2.46
CA ILE A 91 -6.87 21.97 -3.90
C ILE A 91 -6.69 20.57 -4.52
N ARG A 92 -5.86 19.71 -3.92
CA ARG A 92 -5.60 18.34 -4.38
C ARG A 92 -6.87 17.49 -4.25
N SER A 93 -7.60 17.64 -3.14
CA SER A 93 -8.89 16.98 -2.89
C SER A 93 -9.99 17.54 -3.78
N VAL A 94 -10.11 18.88 -3.84
CA VAL A 94 -11.14 19.55 -4.65
C VAL A 94 -10.99 19.23 -6.14
N ARG A 95 -9.74 19.05 -6.61
CA ARG A 95 -9.48 18.57 -7.98
C ARG A 95 -9.82 17.10 -8.16
N LEU A 96 -9.72 16.28 -7.12
CA LEU A 96 -10.10 14.87 -7.20
C LEU A 96 -11.62 14.71 -7.26
N SER A 97 -12.36 15.27 -6.31
CA SER A 97 -13.82 15.31 -6.40
C SER A 97 -14.42 16.30 -5.42
N LYS A 98 -15.63 16.78 -5.71
CA LYS A 98 -16.47 17.51 -4.75
C LYS A 98 -17.41 16.61 -3.95
N ASN A 99 -17.50 15.33 -4.33
CA ASN A 99 -18.32 14.36 -3.62
C ASN A 99 -17.61 13.93 -2.33
N GLU A 100 -18.11 14.44 -1.21
CA GLU A 100 -17.53 14.18 0.10
C GLU A 100 -17.53 12.70 0.47
N LYS A 101 -18.62 11.98 0.16
CA LYS A 101 -18.74 10.55 0.45
C LYS A 101 -17.68 9.74 -0.32
N LEU A 102 -17.41 10.12 -1.57
CA LEU A 102 -16.36 9.48 -2.37
C LEU A 102 -14.97 9.73 -1.77
N LEU A 103 -14.70 10.94 -1.28
CA LEU A 103 -13.42 11.26 -0.65
C LEU A 103 -13.20 10.49 0.66
N GLU A 104 -14.27 10.28 1.44
CA GLU A 104 -14.28 9.45 2.65
C GLU A 104 -13.98 7.98 2.30
N GLU A 105 -14.67 7.40 1.30
CA GLU A 105 -14.41 6.04 0.85
C GLU A 105 -12.95 5.84 0.35
N LEU A 106 -12.38 6.85 -0.31
CA LEU A 106 -10.99 6.83 -0.75
C LEU A 106 -10.00 6.98 0.41
N PHE A 107 -10.34 7.79 1.42
CA PHE A 107 -9.56 7.91 2.65
C PHE A 107 -9.52 6.58 3.41
N ASP A 108 -10.67 5.93 3.61
CA ASP A 108 -10.76 4.63 4.29
C ASP A 108 -9.92 3.57 3.58
N LYS A 109 -10.04 3.50 2.24
CA LYS A 109 -9.24 2.59 1.43
C LYS A 109 -7.75 2.86 1.56
N TYR A 110 -7.35 4.13 1.55
CA TYR A 110 -5.95 4.54 1.74
C TYR A 110 -5.44 4.11 3.13
N LEU A 111 -6.22 4.35 4.19
CA LEU A 111 -5.82 4.03 5.55
C LEU A 111 -5.66 2.52 5.76
N ILE A 112 -6.61 1.73 5.25
CA ILE A 112 -6.51 0.26 5.25
C ILE A 112 -5.22 -0.20 4.57
N GLN A 113 -4.92 0.31 3.37
CA GLN A 113 -3.70 -0.06 2.65
C GLN A 113 -2.44 0.34 3.41
N ARG A 114 -2.41 1.53 4.01
CA ARG A 114 -1.27 2.03 4.77
C ARG A 114 -1.01 1.20 6.03
N ILE A 115 -2.07 0.79 6.73
CA ILE A 115 -2.00 -0.12 7.88
C ILE A 115 -1.45 -1.48 7.44
N GLU A 116 -1.94 -2.06 6.34
CA GLU A 116 -1.46 -3.36 5.86
C GLU A 116 0.02 -3.31 5.45
N VAL A 117 0.46 -2.23 4.80
CA VAL A 117 1.89 -2.01 4.50
C VAL A 117 2.69 -1.89 5.79
N ALA A 118 2.25 -1.10 6.76
CA ALA A 118 2.95 -0.95 8.05
C ALA A 118 3.09 -2.29 8.79
N LYS A 119 2.03 -3.10 8.84
CA LYS A 119 2.07 -4.44 9.43
C LYS A 119 3.05 -5.35 8.70
N LYS A 120 3.09 -5.30 7.35
CA LYS A 120 4.01 -6.11 6.55
C LYS A 120 5.46 -5.72 6.82
N GLU A 121 5.78 -4.44 6.74
CA GLU A 121 7.11 -3.90 7.01
C GLU A 121 7.58 -4.22 8.44
N PHE A 122 6.67 -4.16 9.42
CA PHE A 122 6.98 -4.55 10.79
C PHE A 122 7.26 -6.06 10.94
N LYS A 123 6.53 -6.92 10.23
CA LYS A 123 6.84 -8.36 10.18
C LYS A 123 8.19 -8.65 9.52
N GLU A 124 8.59 -7.86 8.52
CA GLU A 124 9.91 -7.95 7.90
C GLU A 124 11.00 -7.50 8.88
N LEU A 125 10.79 -6.41 9.61
CA LEU A 125 11.68 -5.97 10.70
C LEU A 125 11.96 -7.08 11.72
N LEU A 126 10.91 -7.77 12.18
CA LEU A 126 11.05 -8.88 13.14
C LEU A 126 11.93 -10.01 12.61
N ARG A 127 11.90 -10.27 11.29
CA ARG A 127 12.71 -11.32 10.65
C ARG A 127 14.15 -10.88 10.39
N GLU A 128 14.35 -9.61 10.06
CA GLU A 128 15.65 -9.04 9.69
C GLU A 128 16.50 -8.65 10.91
N ASN A 129 15.86 -8.39 12.05
CA ASN A 129 16.57 -7.98 13.25
C ASN A 129 17.47 -9.12 13.78
N GLN A 130 18.78 -8.87 13.80
CA GLN A 130 19.79 -9.88 14.16
C GLN A 130 19.60 -10.45 15.57
N PHE A 131 19.20 -9.62 16.54
CA PHE A 131 18.96 -10.09 17.90
C PHE A 131 17.74 -11.01 17.96
N VAL A 132 16.62 -10.59 17.34
CA VAL A 132 15.40 -11.39 17.28
C VAL A 132 15.64 -12.71 16.55
N GLU A 133 16.34 -12.68 15.41
CA GLU A 133 16.70 -13.86 14.62
C GLU A 133 17.56 -14.84 15.43
N TYR A 134 18.67 -14.35 16.01
CA TYR A 134 19.59 -15.18 16.78
C TYR A 134 18.90 -15.85 17.96
N ARG A 135 18.12 -15.09 18.73
CA ARG A 135 17.42 -15.61 19.91
C ARG A 135 16.34 -16.62 19.52
N THR A 136 15.58 -16.33 18.46
CA THR A 136 14.59 -17.24 17.89
C THR A 136 15.22 -18.57 17.48
N ARG A 137 16.38 -18.52 16.82
CA ARG A 137 17.13 -19.72 16.42
C ARG A 137 17.60 -20.53 17.62
N MET A 138 18.09 -19.87 18.66
CA MET A 138 18.53 -20.53 19.90
C MET A 138 17.39 -21.25 20.62
N ILE A 139 16.20 -20.65 20.67
CA ILE A 139 15.00 -21.27 21.25
C ILE A 139 14.65 -22.56 20.50
N LYS A 140 14.53 -22.48 19.17
CA LYS A 140 14.23 -23.64 18.32
C LYS A 140 15.23 -24.78 18.47
N LEU A 141 16.53 -24.49 18.44
CA LEU A 141 17.57 -25.51 18.63
C LEU A 141 17.51 -26.20 19.99
N SER A 142 17.06 -25.47 21.03
CA SER A 142 16.91 -26.04 22.38
C SER A 142 15.62 -26.87 22.54
N GLU A 143 14.58 -26.59 21.76
CA GLU A 143 13.34 -27.37 21.72
C GLU A 143 13.50 -28.68 20.96
N ASP A 144 14.28 -28.68 19.88
CA ASP A 144 14.59 -29.88 19.07
C ASP A 144 15.54 -30.87 19.78
N GLY A 145 15.86 -30.65 21.06
CA GLY A 145 16.63 -31.58 21.88
C GLY A 145 18.12 -31.66 21.53
N ALA A 146 18.70 -30.58 21.02
CA ALA A 146 20.12 -30.52 20.68
C ALA A 146 20.99 -30.88 21.90
N THR A 147 21.70 -32.00 21.79
CA THR A 147 22.70 -32.46 22.75
C THR A 147 24.06 -31.91 22.35
N ASP A 148 24.89 -31.61 23.34
CA ASP A 148 26.30 -31.31 23.08
C ASP A 148 27.09 -32.59 22.73
N GLU A 149 28.37 -32.43 22.40
CA GLU A 149 29.29 -33.51 22.02
C GLU A 149 29.50 -34.55 23.14
N THR A 150 29.07 -34.21 24.37
CA THR A 150 29.14 -35.06 25.56
C THR A 150 27.83 -35.80 25.87
N GLY A 151 26.78 -35.59 25.06
CA GLY A 151 25.46 -36.19 25.26
C GLY A 151 24.63 -35.49 26.34
N THR A 152 25.07 -34.32 26.83
CA THR A 152 24.33 -33.53 27.80
C THR A 152 23.31 -32.68 27.05
N SER A 153 22.03 -32.75 27.45
CA SER A 153 20.98 -31.90 26.88
C SER A 153 21.34 -30.44 27.14
N LYS A 154 21.41 -29.62 26.08
CA LYS A 154 21.59 -28.17 26.26
C LYS A 154 20.44 -27.60 27.10
N GLU A 155 20.78 -26.73 28.04
CA GLU A 155 19.80 -26.03 28.86
C GLU A 155 18.78 -25.32 27.95
N LYS A 156 17.48 -25.47 28.24
CA LYS A 156 16.41 -24.87 27.42
C LYS A 156 16.63 -23.36 27.36
N ALA A 157 16.71 -22.82 26.14
CA ALA A 157 16.87 -21.39 25.99
C ALA A 157 15.57 -20.69 26.46
N ARG A 158 15.70 -19.66 27.29
CA ARG A 158 14.53 -18.92 27.78
C ARG A 158 13.76 -18.29 26.64
N ALA A 159 12.43 -18.29 26.76
CA ALA A 159 11.56 -17.57 25.84
C ALA A 159 11.95 -16.08 25.73
N LEU A 160 11.74 -15.51 24.55
CA LEU A 160 11.92 -14.10 24.32
C LEU A 160 10.70 -13.33 24.85
N SER A 161 10.93 -12.28 25.63
CA SER A 161 9.82 -11.47 26.14
C SER A 161 9.37 -10.41 25.13
N LEU A 162 8.13 -9.97 25.26
CA LEU A 162 7.57 -8.84 24.51
C LEU A 162 8.39 -7.56 24.73
N GLU A 163 8.81 -7.31 25.98
CA GLU A 163 9.59 -6.12 26.37
C GLU A 163 10.96 -6.08 25.69
N GLU A 164 11.65 -7.21 25.59
CA GLU A 164 12.94 -7.30 24.90
C GLU A 164 12.83 -6.96 23.41
N ILE A 165 11.74 -7.38 22.77
CA ILE A 165 11.48 -7.01 21.37
C ILE A 165 11.22 -5.51 21.27
N HIS A 166 10.41 -4.94 22.15
CA HIS A 166 10.19 -3.49 22.15
C HIS A 166 11.49 -2.72 22.32
N ASP A 167 12.34 -3.10 23.27
CA ASP A 167 13.59 -2.42 23.56
C ASP A 167 14.57 -2.43 22.39
N VAL A 168 14.67 -3.55 21.67
CA VAL A 168 15.58 -3.69 20.55
C VAL A 168 15.06 -3.01 19.28
N LEU A 169 13.73 -2.89 19.13
CA LEU A 169 13.11 -2.35 17.92
C LEU A 169 12.67 -0.89 18.02
N LYS A 170 12.67 -0.27 19.22
CA LYS A 170 12.07 1.05 19.47
C LYS A 170 12.59 2.20 18.60
N GLU A 171 13.81 2.12 18.11
CA GLU A 171 14.41 3.16 17.25
C GLU A 171 14.21 2.90 15.75
N ASP A 172 13.68 1.74 15.35
CA ASP A 172 13.44 1.43 13.94
C ASP A 172 12.24 2.22 13.40
N LYS A 173 12.38 2.81 12.21
CA LYS A 173 11.30 3.60 11.60
C LYS A 173 10.02 2.79 11.41
N ARG A 174 10.12 1.51 11.05
CA ARG A 174 8.96 0.61 10.84
C ARG A 174 8.25 0.31 12.15
N TYR A 175 8.98 0.28 13.27
CA TYR A 175 8.41 0.20 14.62
C TYR A 175 7.66 1.49 14.97
N LEU A 176 8.29 2.64 14.73
CA LEU A 176 7.74 3.96 15.07
C LEU A 176 6.45 4.29 14.29
N VAL A 177 6.32 3.81 13.05
CA VAL A 177 5.09 3.96 12.25
C VAL A 177 3.85 3.37 12.96
N LEU A 178 4.02 2.30 13.76
CA LEU A 178 2.95 1.66 14.52
C LEU A 178 2.77 2.24 15.93
N ASN A 179 3.40 3.37 16.28
CA ASN A 179 3.29 3.95 17.62
C ASN A 179 1.86 4.34 18.00
N THR A 180 1.04 4.74 17.03
CA THR A 180 -0.37 5.06 17.27
C THR A 180 -1.26 3.81 17.37
N MET A 181 -0.71 2.62 17.14
CA MET A 181 -1.41 1.33 17.22
C MET A 181 -0.63 0.30 18.06
N PRO A 182 -0.39 0.56 19.36
CA PRO A 182 0.41 -0.30 20.21
C PRO A 182 -0.17 -1.73 20.34
N ASP A 183 -1.49 -1.87 20.36
CA ASP A 183 -2.15 -3.18 20.45
C ASP A 183 -1.86 -4.05 19.22
N VAL A 184 -1.92 -3.46 18.02
CA VAL A 184 -1.56 -4.14 16.77
C VAL A 184 -0.10 -4.56 16.80
N ARG A 185 0.79 -3.70 17.29
CA ARG A 185 2.21 -4.03 17.44
C ARG A 185 2.42 -5.22 18.38
N ASN A 186 1.74 -5.22 19.53
CA ASN A 186 1.82 -6.29 20.52
C ASN A 186 1.27 -7.61 19.96
N GLU A 187 0.17 -7.55 19.21
CA GLU A 187 -0.41 -8.71 18.52
C GLU A 187 0.56 -9.28 17.48
N LEU A 188 1.20 -8.42 16.67
CA LEU A 188 2.19 -8.84 15.69
C LEU A 188 3.41 -9.52 16.31
N ILE A 189 3.92 -8.96 17.41
CA ILE A 189 5.05 -9.54 18.15
C ILE A 189 4.65 -10.89 18.76
N THR A 190 3.52 -10.91 19.47
CA THR A 190 3.01 -12.14 20.10
C THR A 190 2.77 -13.22 19.04
N GLY A 191 2.13 -12.87 17.92
CA GLY A 191 1.91 -13.77 16.80
C GLY A 191 3.20 -14.23 16.13
N TYR A 192 4.25 -13.38 16.08
CA TYR A 192 5.55 -13.82 15.60
C TYR A 192 6.15 -14.86 16.55
N LEU A 193 6.13 -14.60 17.86
CA LEU A 193 6.68 -15.50 18.88
C LEU A 193 5.96 -16.85 18.95
N THR A 194 4.63 -16.87 18.89
CA THR A 194 3.86 -18.13 18.91
C THR A 194 4.02 -18.95 17.62
N ASN A 195 4.12 -18.29 16.47
CA ASN A 195 4.41 -19.00 15.20
C ASN A 195 5.85 -19.52 15.11
N LEU A 196 6.73 -19.20 16.07
CA LEU A 196 8.02 -19.88 16.19
C LEU A 196 7.83 -21.34 16.65
N GLU A 197 6.74 -21.65 17.35
CA GLU A 197 6.45 -22.98 17.94
C GLU A 197 5.89 -23.98 16.94
N THR A 198 5.51 -23.57 15.72
CA THR A 198 5.04 -24.50 14.68
C THR A 198 6.11 -24.68 13.60
N PRO A 199 6.89 -25.77 13.64
CA PRO A 199 7.69 -26.18 12.51
C PRO A 199 6.77 -26.36 11.30
N LYS A 200 7.13 -25.76 10.17
CA LYS A 200 6.60 -26.21 8.88
C LYS A 200 7.09 -27.64 8.68
N MET A 201 6.31 -28.63 9.12
CA MET A 201 6.48 -30.01 8.71
C MET A 201 6.21 -30.09 7.21
N THR A 202 7.25 -29.91 6.39
CA THR A 202 7.26 -30.44 5.04
C THR A 202 7.35 -31.97 5.16
N VAL A 203 6.19 -32.62 5.21
CA VAL A 203 6.09 -34.07 5.06
C VAL A 203 6.42 -34.37 3.60
N HIS A 204 7.69 -34.70 3.32
CA HIS A 204 8.02 -35.44 2.12
C HIS A 204 7.44 -36.86 2.28
N GLN A 205 6.25 -37.08 1.72
CA GLN A 205 5.79 -38.44 1.44
C GLN A 205 6.71 -39.04 0.39
N GLY A 206 7.63 -39.90 0.83
CA GLY A 206 8.31 -40.83 -0.06
C GLY A 206 7.25 -41.73 -0.70
N ARG A 207 7.15 -41.69 -2.02
CA ARG A 207 6.40 -42.69 -2.78
C ARG A 207 7.19 -43.99 -2.78
N GLU A 208 6.50 -45.05 -2.41
CA GLU A 208 6.87 -46.46 -2.63
C GLU A 208 7.10 -46.76 -4.12
#